data_AF-A0A0E9R5R5-F1
#
_entry.id   AF-A0A0E9R5R5-F1
#
_cell.length_a   1.000
_cell.length_b   1.000
_cell.length_c   1.000
_cell.angle_alpha   90.00
_cell.angle_beta   90.00
_cell.angle_gamma   90.00
#
_symmetry.space_group_name_H-M   'P 1'
#
loop_
_entity.id
_entity.type
_entity.pdbx_description
1 polymer ?
#
loop_
_entity_poly.entity_id
_entity_poly.type
_entity_poly.pdbx_seq_one_letter_code
_entity_poly.pdbx_strand_id
1 'polypeptide(L)'
;MFHNLSKLEILTLFDCRIDSLEGGLTRDLKSLTVVFLKISNTFSIMESFTEHSKHLKYLYIYQSKLYCHCDNAWLILWAKQQRQTEVIMGPSKENMSCEGEHSNLNFVKYGGG
;
A
#
# COMPACT_ATOMS: atom_id res chain seq x y z
N MET A 1 -9.52 -9.80 -10.80
CA MET A 1 -9.87 -9.90 -9.36
C MET A 1 -10.67 -8.64 -9.02
N PHE A 2 -11.83 -8.78 -8.38
CA PHE A 2 -12.85 -7.74 -8.16
C PHE A 2 -13.37 -7.02 -9.42
N HIS A 3 -14.26 -7.68 -10.15
CA HIS A 3 -14.94 -7.07 -11.30
C HIS A 3 -16.30 -6.52 -10.92
N ASN A 4 -16.66 -5.37 -11.50
CA ASN A 4 -17.97 -4.73 -11.38
C ASN A 4 -18.42 -4.33 -9.95
N LEU A 5 -17.49 -4.23 -9.00
CA LEU A 5 -17.76 -3.75 -7.64
C LEU A 5 -17.66 -2.22 -7.56
N SER A 6 -18.33 -1.51 -8.46
CA SER A 6 -18.18 -0.05 -8.61
C SER A 6 -18.63 0.75 -7.39
N LYS A 7 -19.54 0.20 -6.58
CA LYS A 7 -20.06 0.80 -5.34
C LYS A 7 -19.29 0.41 -4.08
N LEU A 8 -18.23 -0.42 -4.18
CA LEU A 8 -17.46 -0.82 -3.01
C LEU A 8 -16.69 0.39 -2.48
N GLU A 9 -16.93 0.74 -1.22
CA GLU A 9 -16.27 1.89 -0.57
C GLU A 9 -15.08 1.48 0.30
N ILE A 10 -15.12 0.28 0.87
CA ILE A 10 -14.12 -0.21 1.81
C ILE A 10 -13.62 -1.58 1.32
N LEU A 11 -12.31 -1.69 1.14
CA LEU A 11 -11.64 -2.96 0.86
C LEU A 11 -10.74 -3.32 2.03
N THR A 12 -10.92 -4.52 2.57
CA THR A 12 -10.06 -5.06 3.64
C THR A 12 -9.42 -6.35 3.17
N LEU A 13 -8.09 -6.40 3.22
CA LEU A 13 -7.28 -7.59 2.96
C LEU A 13 -6.53 -7.91 4.24
N PHE A 14 -6.89 -9.02 4.89
CA PHE A 14 -6.38 -9.39 6.20
C PHE A 14 -5.85 -10.82 6.17
N ASP A 15 -4.63 -11.00 6.68
CA ASP A 15 -3.90 -12.26 6.70
C ASP A 15 -3.82 -12.94 5.31
N CYS A 16 -3.83 -12.13 4.25
CA CYS A 16 -3.65 -12.59 2.88
C CYS A 16 -2.17 -12.86 2.58
N ARG A 17 -1.91 -13.72 1.60
CA ARG A 17 -0.59 -13.84 0.94
C ARG A 17 -0.67 -13.21 -0.44
N ILE A 18 0.06 -12.12 -0.65
CA ILE A 18 0.02 -11.30 -1.86
C ILE A 18 1.45 -10.85 -2.16
N ASP A 19 1.93 -11.05 -3.39
CA ASP A 19 3.28 -10.62 -3.78
C ASP A 19 3.31 -9.15 -4.19
N SER A 20 2.29 -8.70 -4.95
CA SER A 20 2.15 -7.32 -5.41
C SER A 20 0.69 -6.84 -5.35
N LEU A 21 0.50 -5.56 -5.03
CA LEU A 21 -0.75 -4.83 -5.24
C LEU A 21 -0.61 -3.94 -6.47
N GLU A 22 -1.43 -4.17 -7.48
CA GLU A 22 -1.36 -3.54 -8.79
C GLU A 22 -2.69 -2.85 -9.16
N GLY A 23 -2.67 -1.97 -10.17
CA GLY A 23 -3.85 -1.22 -10.62
C GLY A 23 -5.02 -2.09 -11.07
N GLY A 24 -4.76 -3.34 -11.50
CA GLY A 24 -5.80 -4.30 -11.82
C GLY A 24 -6.74 -4.63 -10.64
N LEU A 25 -6.27 -4.47 -9.40
CA LEU A 25 -7.06 -4.71 -8.19
C LEU A 25 -8.12 -3.64 -7.92
N THR A 26 -7.77 -2.38 -8.21
CA THR A 26 -8.60 -1.20 -7.93
C THR A 26 -9.34 -0.68 -9.14
N ARG A 27 -9.05 -1.21 -10.35
CA ARG A 27 -9.57 -0.73 -11.63
C ARG A 27 -11.08 -0.53 -11.64
N ASP A 28 -11.86 -1.48 -11.13
CA ASP A 28 -13.32 -1.44 -11.19
C ASP A 28 -13.96 -0.85 -9.90
N LEU A 29 -13.15 -0.50 -8.89
CA LEU A 29 -13.58 -0.04 -7.56
C LEU A 29 -13.76 1.49 -7.51
N LYS A 30 -14.71 2.01 -8.29
CA LYS A 30 -14.84 3.46 -8.53
C LYS A 30 -15.20 4.28 -7.29
N SER A 31 -15.94 3.71 -6.34
CA SER A 31 -16.33 4.36 -5.08
C SER A 31 -15.36 4.09 -3.92
N LEU A 32 -14.20 3.48 -4.17
CA LEU A 32 -13.28 3.09 -3.11
C LEU A 32 -12.74 4.30 -2.36
N THR A 33 -12.94 4.32 -1.04
CA THR A 33 -12.49 5.39 -0.15
C THR A 33 -11.53 4.91 0.93
N VAL A 34 -11.58 3.63 1.31
CA VAL A 34 -10.72 3.08 2.35
C VAL A 34 -10.15 1.73 1.94
N VAL A 35 -8.85 1.55 2.13
CA VAL A 35 -8.17 0.26 2.00
C VAL A 35 -7.46 -0.07 3.30
N PHE A 36 -7.74 -1.27 3.82
CA PHE A 36 -7.03 -1.85 4.97
C PHE A 36 -6.20 -3.04 4.51
N LEU A 37 -4.90 -2.98 4.77
CA LEU A 37 -3.94 -4.02 4.45
C LEU A 37 -3.30 -4.56 5.73
N LYS A 38 -3.46 -5.87 5.93
CA LYS A 38 -2.64 -6.70 6.81
C LYS A 38 -2.19 -7.92 6.02
N ILE A 39 -1.00 -7.84 5.44
CA ILE A 39 -0.45 -8.88 4.56
C ILE A 39 0.55 -9.72 5.34
N SER A 40 0.45 -11.04 5.19
CA SER A 40 1.20 -12.02 5.98
C SER A 40 2.63 -12.28 5.47
N ASN A 41 2.92 -11.90 4.23
CA ASN A 41 4.25 -11.98 3.61
C ASN A 41 4.77 -10.58 3.26
N THR A 42 6.05 -10.51 2.92
CA THR A 42 6.64 -9.31 2.33
C THR A 42 6.09 -9.10 0.93
N PHE A 43 5.66 -7.88 0.62
CA PHE A 43 4.98 -7.56 -0.64
C PHE A 43 5.35 -6.18 -1.16
N SER A 44 4.93 -5.87 -2.38
CA SER A 44 5.13 -4.56 -3.01
C SER A 44 3.80 -3.90 -3.39
N ILE A 45 3.78 -2.57 -3.40
CA ILE A 45 2.66 -1.78 -3.90
C ILE A 45 3.16 -1.04 -5.13
N MET A 46 2.60 -1.37 -6.30
CA MET A 46 2.96 -0.70 -7.55
C MET A 46 2.27 0.66 -7.65
N GLU A 47 2.89 1.62 -8.33
CA GLU A 47 2.31 2.95 -8.56
C GLU A 47 0.92 2.88 -9.19
N SER A 48 0.72 1.88 -10.07
CA SER A 48 -0.53 1.60 -10.76
C SER A 48 -1.72 1.33 -9.82
N PHE A 49 -1.46 0.90 -8.58
CA PHE A 49 -2.50 0.67 -7.56
C PHE A 49 -3.36 1.93 -7.31
N THR A 50 -2.74 3.11 -7.41
CA THR A 50 -3.39 4.39 -7.10
C THR A 50 -3.98 5.08 -8.33
N GLU A 51 -3.63 4.68 -9.56
CA GLU A 51 -4.08 5.30 -10.82
C GLU A 51 -5.60 5.40 -10.93
N HIS A 52 -6.31 4.37 -10.48
CA HIS A 52 -7.75 4.23 -10.63
C HIS A 52 -8.53 4.66 -9.37
N SER A 53 -7.83 4.94 -8.28
CA SER A 53 -8.37 5.12 -6.93
C SER A 53 -8.56 6.60 -6.57
N LYS A 54 -9.23 7.38 -7.45
CA LYS A 54 -9.35 8.85 -7.33
C LYS A 54 -10.08 9.33 -6.06
N HIS A 55 -10.90 8.49 -5.46
CA HIS A 55 -11.69 8.81 -4.27
C HIS A 55 -11.09 8.23 -2.97
N LEU A 56 -9.91 7.61 -3.06
CA LEU A 56 -9.26 6.99 -1.91
C LEU A 56 -8.87 8.07 -0.89
N LYS A 57 -9.38 7.93 0.32
CA LYS A 57 -9.12 8.83 1.46
C LYS A 57 -8.10 8.24 2.42
N TYR A 58 -8.15 6.93 2.63
CA TYR A 58 -7.28 6.27 3.61
C TYR A 58 -6.69 4.97 3.07
N LEU A 59 -5.37 4.84 3.17
CA LEU A 59 -4.64 3.60 2.97
C LEU A 59 -3.98 3.20 4.28
N TYR A 60 -4.54 2.19 4.94
CA TYR A 60 -4.00 1.63 6.17
C TYR A 60 -3.10 0.43 5.85
N ILE A 61 -1.84 0.52 6.24
CA ILE A 61 -0.86 -0.58 6.15
C ILE A 61 -0.51 -0.97 7.58
N TYR A 62 -1.09 -2.07 8.06
CA TYR A 62 -1.02 -2.50 9.45
C TYR A 62 -0.26 -3.82 9.57
N GLN A 63 0.73 -3.89 10.45
CA GLN A 63 1.50 -5.11 10.72
C GLN A 63 1.95 -5.86 9.45
N SER A 64 2.32 -5.11 8.40
CA SER A 64 2.71 -5.67 7.10
C SER A 64 4.14 -5.25 6.78
N LYS A 65 4.84 -6.06 5.99
CA LYS A 65 6.23 -5.82 5.59
C LYS A 65 6.28 -5.50 4.09
N LEU A 66 6.81 -4.33 3.73
CA LEU A 66 7.08 -3.98 2.33
C LEU A 66 8.52 -4.35 1.97
N TYR A 67 8.83 -4.50 0.69
CA TYR A 67 10.22 -4.56 0.27
C TYR A 67 10.89 -3.18 0.20
N CYS A 68 12.19 -3.10 0.50
CA CYS A 68 13.02 -1.90 0.32
C CYS A 68 13.71 -1.91 -1.07
N HIS A 69 12.95 -1.94 -2.15
CA HIS A 69 13.50 -1.79 -3.51
C HIS A 69 12.81 -0.66 -4.27
N CYS A 70 13.34 -0.30 -5.44
CA CYS A 70 12.90 0.84 -6.24
C CYS A 70 11.38 0.85 -6.50
N ASP A 71 10.75 -0.31 -6.68
CA ASP A 71 9.32 -0.39 -6.98
C ASP A 71 8.40 0.06 -5.83
N ASN A 72 8.92 0.22 -4.60
CA ASN A 72 8.16 0.78 -3.48
C ASN A 72 8.61 2.20 -3.09
N ALA A 73 9.68 2.73 -3.71
CA ALA A 73 10.24 4.04 -3.36
C ALA A 73 9.25 5.19 -3.63
N TRP A 74 8.42 5.04 -4.68
CA TRP A 74 7.39 6.01 -5.05
C TRP A 74 6.36 6.23 -3.92
N LEU A 75 6.02 5.20 -3.14
CA LEU A 75 4.90 5.23 -2.20
C LEU A 75 5.08 6.31 -1.12
N ILE A 76 6.31 6.50 -0.65
CA ILE A 76 6.64 7.52 0.36
C ILE A 76 6.56 8.93 -0.23
N LEU A 77 7.08 9.10 -1.45
CA LEU A 77 7.03 10.38 -2.16
C LEU A 77 5.59 10.76 -2.47
N TRP A 78 4.82 9.82 -3.01
CA TRP A 78 3.39 9.97 -3.27
C TRP A 78 2.63 10.30 -1.99
N ALA A 79 2.83 9.55 -0.89
CA ALA A 79 2.15 9.80 0.39
C ALA A 79 2.43 11.21 0.94
N LYS A 80 3.66 11.73 0.78
CA LYS A 80 4.03 13.09 1.22
C LYS A 80 3.41 14.19 0.36
N GLN A 81 3.26 13.96 -0.93
CA GLN A 81 2.75 14.96 -1.88
C GLN A 81 1.23 14.94 -1.99
N GLN A 82 0.61 13.82 -1.63
CA GLN A 82 -0.81 13.61 -1.81
C GLN A 82 -1.63 14.40 -0.80
N ARG A 83 -2.67 15.10 -1.28
CA ARG A 83 -3.55 15.93 -0.43
C ARG A 83 -4.84 15.24 -0.01
N GLN A 84 -5.31 14.31 -0.84
CA GLN A 84 -6.63 13.69 -0.68
C GLN A 84 -6.60 12.32 0.00
N THR A 85 -5.44 11.68 0.03
CA THR A 85 -5.25 10.34 0.58
C THR A 85 -4.22 10.39 1.69
N GLU A 86 -4.59 9.90 2.86
CA GLU A 86 -3.70 9.73 4.00
C GLU A 86 -3.20 8.27 4.03
N VAL A 87 -1.89 8.09 4.05
CA VAL A 87 -1.26 6.77 4.23
C VAL A 87 -0.89 6.61 5.69
N ILE A 88 -1.51 5.63 6.33
CA ILE A 88 -1.34 5.38 7.76
C ILE A 88 -0.66 4.03 7.92
N MET A 89 0.60 4.07 8.36
CA MET A 89 1.39 2.87 8.67
C MET A 89 1.39 2.65 10.20
N GLY A 90 0.79 1.56 10.68
CA GLY A 90 0.54 1.31 12.12
C GLY A 90 1.04 -0.06 12.62
N PRO A 91 1.39 -0.16 13.93
CA PRO A 91 2.75 -0.36 14.39
C PRO A 91 3.21 -1.81 14.18
N SER A 92 4.21 -1.99 13.30
CA SER A 92 5.30 -2.88 13.69
C SER A 92 6.00 -2.22 14.89
N LYS A 93 6.26 -2.94 15.98
CA LYS A 93 7.08 -2.46 17.11
C LYS A 93 8.48 -2.01 16.68
N GLU A 94 8.87 -2.35 15.46
CA GLU A 94 10.08 -1.95 14.78
C GLU A 94 9.68 -0.93 13.70
N ASN A 95 10.11 0.33 13.87
CA ASN A 95 10.29 1.32 12.81
C ASN A 95 9.97 0.79 11.40
N MET A 96 8.81 1.14 10.81
CA MET A 96 8.31 0.73 9.46
C MET A 96 9.32 -0.13 8.69
N SER A 97 9.40 -1.40 9.08
CA SER A 97 10.51 -2.24 8.67
C SER A 97 10.20 -2.80 7.30
N CYS A 98 11.10 -2.59 6.35
CA CYS A 98 11.04 -3.20 5.04
C CYS A 98 12.17 -4.21 4.87
N GLU A 99 12.02 -5.14 3.93
CA GLU A 99 13.04 -6.14 3.62
C GLU A 99 13.92 -5.69 2.45
N GLY A 100 15.23 -5.51 2.69
CA GLY A 100 16.22 -5.29 1.64
C GLY A 100 17.12 -6.51 1.45
N GLU A 101 17.95 -6.50 0.40
CA GLU A 101 18.84 -7.63 0.04
C GLU A 101 19.79 -8.06 1.18
N HIS A 102 20.10 -7.17 2.12
CA HIS A 102 21.12 -7.42 3.15
C HIS A 102 20.69 -7.12 4.60
N SER A 103 19.48 -6.57 4.85
CA SER A 103 18.97 -6.31 6.21
C SER A 103 17.53 -5.78 6.20
N ASN A 104 16.91 -5.79 7.39
CA ASN A 104 15.69 -5.00 7.62
C ASN A 104 16.06 -3.51 7.68
N LEU A 105 15.45 -2.71 6.80
CA LEU A 105 15.68 -1.26 6.75
C LEU A 105 14.43 -0.50 7.16
N ASN A 106 14.59 0.80 7.43
CA ASN A 106 13.45 1.68 7.64
C ASN A 106 12.92 2.19 6.30
N PHE A 107 11.66 1.86 6.00
CA PHE A 107 11.00 2.21 4.75
C PHE A 107 11.04 3.71 4.47
N VAL A 108 10.65 4.55 5.45
CA VAL A 108 10.61 6.01 5.30
C VAL A 108 11.97 6.65 5.06
N LYS A 109 13.05 6.08 5.62
CA LYS A 109 14.42 6.54 5.34
C LYS A 109 14.88 6.13 3.93
N TYR A 110 14.44 4.98 3.43
CA TYR A 110 14.84 4.48 2.12
C TYR A 110 14.22 5.29 0.97
N GLY A 111 12.94 5.67 1.06
CA GLY A 111 12.26 6.46 0.02
C GLY A 111 12.50 7.97 0.08
N GLY A 112 13.60 8.43 0.67
CA GLY A 112 13.90 9.84 0.90
C GLY A 112 15.24 10.34 0.33
N GLY A 113 15.86 9.59 -0.58
CA GLY A 113 17.07 9.98 -1.31
C GLY A 113 16.79 10.82 -2.54
#